data_AF-A0A3D9JVV8-F1
#
_entry.id   AF-A0A3D9JVV8-F1
#
_cell.length_a   1.000
_cell.length_b   1.000
_cell.length_c   1.000
_cell.angle_alpha   90.00
_cell.angle_beta   90.00
_cell.angle_gamma   90.00
#
_symmetry.space_group_name_H-M   'P 1'
#
loop_
_entity.id
_entity.type
_entity.pdbx_description
1 polymer ?
#
loop_
_entity_poly.entity_id
_entity_poly.type
_entity_poly.pdbx_seq_one_letter_code
_entity_poly.pdbx_strand_id
1 'polypeptide(L)'
;MRNTVSTCLLGIGVFLFAAGFITGIVAAQEGDGGFRFIVALYWWLSAIIAGFFFIGLSEIVHLLQRLLDKSAAPPSASAESLKREGEISSEITGTNGTAASREKTAATSNASEAQPPSEVSEGKIKDLTLVLDGERFKGQLWITASEVQVVKRSAFQSESEAQIVKVINKSDLSSDYERIKDYFVYSFKEGSRIQKLEFKTHNLYDYERIVNLLK
;
A
#
# COMPACT_ATOMS: atom_id res chain seq x y z
N MET A 1 26.68 -3.67 6.37
CA MET A 1 27.27 -2.51 7.10
C MET A 1 26.52 -1.27 6.68
N ARG A 2 26.14 -0.38 7.62
CA ARG A 2 25.56 0.92 7.25
C ARG A 2 26.63 1.72 6.52
N ASN A 3 26.24 2.37 5.43
CA ASN A 3 27.13 3.24 4.69
C ASN A 3 27.54 4.43 5.56
N THR A 4 28.80 4.84 5.43
CA THR A 4 29.38 5.99 6.13
C THR A 4 28.54 7.25 5.95
N VAL A 5 27.95 7.45 4.76
CA VAL A 5 27.11 8.61 4.45
C VAL A 5 25.81 8.60 5.25
N SER A 6 25.12 7.45 5.34
CA SER A 6 23.88 7.32 6.15
C SER A 6 24.18 7.51 7.65
N THR A 7 25.31 6.99 8.12
CA THR A 7 25.72 7.14 9.52
C THR A 7 26.05 8.60 9.86
N CYS A 8 26.69 9.32 8.94
CA CYS A 8 26.98 10.75 9.08
C CYS A 8 25.69 11.60 9.12
N LEU A 9 24.75 11.34 8.20
CA LEU A 9 23.46 12.04 8.15
C LEU A 9 22.63 11.84 9.43
N LEU A 10 22.62 10.60 9.96
CA LEU A 10 21.99 10.33 11.25
C LEU A 10 22.64 11.16 12.38
N GLY A 11 23.98 11.21 12.40
CA GLY A 11 24.73 12.00 13.39
C GLY A 11 24.40 13.49 13.32
N ILE A 12 24.30 14.05 12.12
CA ILE A 12 23.90 15.46 11.91
C ILE A 12 22.48 15.70 12.45
N GLY A 13 21.53 14.80 12.20
CA GLY A 13 20.17 14.90 12.74
C GLY A 13 20.16 14.96 14.27
N VAL A 14 20.88 14.05 14.93
CA VAL A 14 21.01 14.03 16.41
C VAL A 14 21.68 15.30 16.93
N PHE A 15 22.74 15.77 16.25
CA PHE A 15 23.44 17.00 16.62
C PHE A 15 22.51 18.23 16.55
N LEU A 16 21.66 18.31 15.52
CA LEU A 16 20.70 19.42 15.38
C LEU A 16 19.68 19.47 16.51
N PHE A 17 19.22 18.31 17.03
CA PHE A 17 18.36 18.29 18.21
C PHE A 17 19.08 18.89 19.43
N ALA A 18 20.32 18.48 19.70
CA ALA A 18 21.09 18.98 20.84
C ALA A 18 21.38 20.48 20.71
N ALA A 19 21.87 20.91 19.53
CA ALA A 19 22.18 22.31 19.26
C ALA A 19 20.93 23.21 19.32
N GLY A 20 19.82 22.75 18.74
CA GLY A 20 18.56 23.48 18.77
C GLY A 20 17.95 23.58 20.16
N PHE A 21 18.10 22.54 20.98
CA PHE A 21 17.63 22.56 22.36
C PHE A 21 18.40 23.58 23.21
N ILE A 22 19.73 23.58 23.13
CA ILE A 22 20.60 24.55 23.81
C ILE A 22 20.30 25.97 23.33
N THR A 23 20.22 26.18 22.01
CA THR A 23 19.92 27.49 21.42
C THR A 23 18.56 28.02 21.89
N GLY A 24 17.55 27.15 21.98
CA GLY A 24 16.23 27.52 22.49
C GLY A 24 16.24 27.98 23.94
N ILE A 25 17.05 27.35 24.81
CA ILE A 25 17.21 27.78 26.21
C ILE A 25 17.88 29.15 26.27
N VAL A 26 18.98 29.32 25.55
CA VAL A 26 19.75 30.58 25.54
C VAL A 26 18.92 31.73 24.95
N ALA A 27 18.18 31.49 23.87
CA ALA A 27 17.36 32.51 23.21
C ALA A 27 16.10 32.90 23.98
N ALA A 28 15.61 32.04 24.87
CA ALA A 28 14.41 32.30 25.66
C ALA A 28 14.69 32.98 27.00
N GLN A 29 15.96 33.14 27.39
CA GLN A 29 16.36 33.78 28.63
C GLN A 29 16.21 35.31 28.51
N GLU A 30 15.38 35.91 29.37
CA GLU A 30 15.28 37.36 29.53
C GLU A 30 16.33 37.87 30.52
N GLY A 31 16.76 39.13 30.34
CA GLY A 31 17.85 39.72 31.13
C GLY A 31 17.53 39.94 32.61
N ASP A 32 16.25 39.90 32.99
CA ASP A 32 15.75 40.03 34.36
C ASP A 32 15.44 38.66 35.02
N GLY A 33 15.79 37.55 34.36
CA GLY A 33 15.53 36.20 34.84
C GLY A 33 14.20 35.59 34.39
N GLY A 34 13.43 36.30 33.55
CA GLY A 34 12.26 35.74 32.87
C GLY A 34 12.62 34.64 31.85
N PHE A 35 11.66 33.76 31.55
CA PHE A 35 11.82 32.72 30.53
C PHE A 35 10.65 32.77 29.54
N ARG A 36 10.93 33.12 28.29
CA ARG A 36 9.93 33.18 27.22
C ARG A 36 9.71 31.80 26.63
N PHE A 37 8.84 31.02 27.27
CA PHE A 37 8.52 29.65 26.84
C PHE A 37 8.14 29.55 25.36
N ILE A 38 7.41 30.53 24.83
CA ILE A 38 7.01 30.59 23.41
C ILE A 38 8.24 30.63 22.48
N VAL A 39 9.28 31.39 22.85
CA VAL A 39 10.51 31.50 22.05
C VAL A 39 11.27 30.17 22.08
N ALA A 40 11.42 29.57 23.27
CA ALA A 40 12.06 28.25 23.40
C ALA A 40 11.34 27.18 22.59
N LEU A 41 10.00 27.14 22.68
CA LEU A 41 9.16 26.18 21.97
C LEU A 41 9.31 26.31 20.45
N TYR A 42 9.41 27.54 19.93
CA TYR A 42 9.63 27.78 18.50
C TYR A 42 10.98 27.22 18.03
N TRP A 43 12.05 27.46 18.78
CA TRP A 43 13.37 26.93 18.49
C TRP A 43 13.41 25.40 18.56
N TRP A 44 12.78 24.81 19.58
CA TRP A 44 12.71 23.36 19.73
C TRP A 44 11.92 22.71 18.60
N LEU A 45 10.77 23.28 18.22
CA LEU A 45 9.96 22.74 17.13
C LEU A 45 10.71 22.81 15.80
N SER A 46 11.41 23.92 15.52
CA SER A 46 12.24 24.06 14.33
C SER A 46 13.36 23.01 14.29
N ALA A 47 14.05 22.81 15.42
CA ALA A 47 15.10 21.80 15.56
C ALA A 47 14.55 20.38 15.36
N ILE A 48 13.34 20.10 15.86
CA ILE A 48 12.67 18.81 15.70
C ILE A 48 12.37 18.53 14.23
N ILE A 49 11.78 19.50 13.51
CA ILE A 49 11.44 19.36 12.09
C ILE A 49 12.72 19.14 11.27
N ALA A 50 13.76 19.94 11.52
CA ALA A 50 15.05 19.79 10.85
C ALA A 50 15.71 18.44 11.15
N GLY A 51 15.73 18.01 12.41
CA GLY A 51 16.29 16.73 12.83
C GLY A 51 15.61 15.54 12.14
N PHE A 52 14.28 15.51 12.13
CA PHE A 52 13.52 14.46 11.43
C PHE A 52 13.78 14.45 9.92
N PHE A 53 13.92 15.62 9.30
CA PHE A 53 14.24 15.72 7.88
C PHE A 53 15.58 15.03 7.55
N PHE A 54 16.63 15.28 8.31
CA PHE A 54 17.94 14.65 8.08
C PHE A 54 17.95 13.15 8.39
N ILE A 55 17.24 12.72 9.45
CA ILE A 55 17.10 11.29 9.77
C ILE A 55 16.39 10.56 8.63
N GLY A 56 15.29 11.15 8.11
CA GLY A 56 14.56 10.60 6.97
C GLY A 56 15.42 10.48 5.71
N LEU A 57 16.21 11.51 5.39
CA LEU A 57 17.18 11.45 4.29
C LEU A 57 18.22 10.34 4.49
N SER A 58 18.68 10.11 5.74
CA SER A 58 19.65 9.04 6.03
C SER A 58 19.11 7.64 5.72
N GLU A 59 17.80 7.44 5.93
CA GLU A 59 17.11 6.17 5.65
C GLU A 59 16.88 5.99 4.16
N ILE A 60 16.48 7.05 3.46
CA ILE A 60 16.34 7.05 1.99
C ILE A 60 17.68 6.68 1.34
N VAL A 61 18.78 7.32 1.74
CA VAL A 61 20.12 7.01 1.20
C VAL A 61 20.51 5.56 1.51
N HIS A 62 20.21 5.07 2.70
CA HIS A 62 20.48 3.68 3.07
C HIS A 62 19.72 2.68 2.18
N LEU A 63 18.44 2.95 1.92
CA LEU A 63 17.60 2.12 1.05
C LEU A 63 18.08 2.16 -0.40
N LEU A 64 18.47 3.33 -0.92
CA LEU A 64 19.01 3.45 -2.28
C LEU A 64 20.28 2.62 -2.47
N GLN A 65 21.19 2.65 -1.49
CA GLN A 65 22.41 1.85 -1.54
C GLN A 65 22.11 0.36 -1.52
N ARG A 66 21.14 -0.07 -0.70
CA ARG A 66 20.71 -1.47 -0.67
C ARG A 66 20.11 -1.93 -2.00
N LEU A 67 19.38 -1.06 -2.71
CA LEU A 67 18.87 -1.35 -4.05
C LEU A 67 19.99 -1.43 -5.09
N LEU A 68 20.96 -0.51 -5.03
CA LEU A 68 22.11 -0.51 -5.92
C LEU A 68 22.97 -1.78 -5.74
N ASP A 69 23.26 -2.15 -4.49
CA ASP A 69 24.03 -3.36 -4.16
C ASP A 69 23.32 -4.63 -4.66
N LYS A 70 21.98 -4.68 -4.54
CA LYS A 70 21.16 -5.77 -5.07
C LYS A 70 21.21 -5.85 -6.59
N SER A 71 21.32 -4.70 -7.28
CA SER A 71 21.45 -4.64 -8.74
C SER A 71 22.85 -5.01 -9.23
N ALA A 72 23.88 -4.82 -8.41
CA ALA A 72 25.28 -5.07 -8.79
C ALA A 72 25.75 -6.52 -8.53
N ALA A 73 24.97 -7.32 -7.79
CA ALA A 73 25.30 -8.72 -7.52
C ALA A 73 25.08 -9.58 -8.80
N PRO A 74 26.12 -10.28 -9.31
CA PRO A 74 25.95 -11.16 -10.46
C PRO A 74 25.00 -12.33 -10.15
N PRO A 75 24.25 -12.82 -11.16
CA PRO A 75 23.20 -13.84 -10.99
C PRO A 75 23.69 -15.22 -10.50
N SER A 76 24.99 -15.40 -10.26
CA SER A 76 25.59 -16.67 -9.85
C SER A 76 25.47 -16.99 -8.35
N ALA A 77 25.09 -16.04 -7.48
CA ALA A 77 24.96 -16.28 -6.04
C ALA A 77 23.55 -16.75 -5.61
N SER A 78 22.52 -16.44 -6.40
CA SER A 78 21.11 -16.78 -6.11
C SER A 78 20.72 -18.22 -6.47
N ALA A 79 21.59 -18.95 -7.19
CA ALA A 79 21.37 -20.38 -7.50
C ALA A 79 21.86 -21.31 -6.37
N GLU A 80 22.79 -20.87 -5.52
CA GLU A 80 23.32 -21.69 -4.43
C GLU A 80 22.50 -21.58 -3.13
N SER A 81 21.78 -20.47 -2.90
CA SER A 81 20.95 -20.30 -1.71
C SER A 81 19.65 -21.12 -1.74
N LEU A 82 19.16 -21.49 -2.93
CA LEU A 82 17.98 -22.35 -3.09
C LEU A 82 18.29 -23.85 -2.92
N LYS A 83 19.58 -24.24 -2.86
CA LYS A 83 20.00 -25.63 -2.62
C LYS A 83 20.22 -25.96 -1.13
N ARG A 84 20.26 -24.96 -0.24
CA ARG A 84 20.49 -25.17 1.22
C ARG A 84 19.26 -25.09 2.11
N GLU A 85 18.12 -24.56 1.64
CA GLU A 85 16.86 -24.56 2.44
C GLU A 85 16.05 -25.86 2.31
N GLY A 86 16.43 -26.79 1.42
CA GLY A 86 15.75 -28.08 1.26
C GLY A 86 16.13 -29.15 2.30
N GLU A 87 17.15 -28.94 3.14
CA GLU A 87 17.74 -29.99 3.97
C GLU A 87 17.58 -29.79 5.49
N ILE A 88 16.84 -28.76 5.94
CA ILE A 88 16.67 -28.44 7.38
C ILE A 88 15.21 -28.58 7.87
N SER A 89 14.24 -28.93 7.01
CA SER A 89 12.82 -29.04 7.39
C SER A 89 12.34 -30.43 7.85
N SER A 90 13.24 -31.34 8.23
CA SER A 90 12.85 -32.68 8.72
C SER A 90 13.26 -32.95 10.17
N GLU A 91 12.99 -32.04 11.10
CA GLU A 91 12.85 -32.43 12.51
C GLU A 91 12.08 -31.37 13.28
N ILE A 92 10.83 -31.65 13.63
CA ILE A 92 10.20 -31.45 14.95
C ILE A 92 8.70 -31.72 14.79
N THR A 93 8.31 -32.88 15.30
CA THR A 93 6.93 -33.38 15.41
C THR A 93 6.48 -33.29 16.87
N GLY A 94 5.22 -32.91 17.10
CA GLY A 94 4.46 -33.13 18.34
C GLY A 94 4.44 -31.94 19.30
N THR A 95 3.33 -31.54 19.96
CA THR A 95 2.11 -32.28 20.37
C THR A 95 1.04 -31.33 20.97
N ASN A 96 -0.24 -31.62 20.66
CA ASN A 96 -1.46 -31.66 21.49
C ASN A 96 -2.19 -30.43 22.12
N GLY A 97 -3.54 -30.50 22.00
CA GLY A 97 -4.58 -30.06 22.98
C GLY A 97 -5.43 -28.86 22.53
N THR A 98 -6.66 -28.95 21.99
CA THR A 98 -7.98 -29.48 22.43
C THR A 98 -8.79 -28.57 23.39
N ALA A 99 -10.04 -28.26 22.97
CA ALA A 99 -11.20 -27.67 23.66
C ALA A 99 -11.13 -26.15 23.96
N ALA A 100 -12.20 -25.34 23.87
CA ALA A 100 -13.62 -25.59 24.10
C ALA A 100 -14.56 -24.55 23.41
N SER A 101 -15.80 -24.98 23.18
CA SER A 101 -16.97 -24.25 22.66
C SER A 101 -17.54 -23.20 23.63
N ARG A 102 -18.10 -22.09 23.12
CA ARG A 102 -19.32 -21.50 23.68
C ARG A 102 -20.07 -20.59 22.69
N GLU A 103 -21.29 -21.00 22.40
CA GLU A 103 -22.36 -20.23 21.73
C GLU A 103 -22.74 -18.96 22.50
N LYS A 104 -23.13 -17.89 21.77
CA LYS A 104 -24.29 -17.09 22.15
C LYS A 104 -24.94 -16.39 20.95
N THR A 105 -26.25 -16.53 20.92
CA THR A 105 -27.21 -16.29 19.85
C THR A 105 -27.68 -14.83 19.72
N ALA A 106 -27.86 -14.42 18.46
CA ALA A 106 -28.82 -13.48 17.85
C ALA A 106 -29.04 -12.05 18.38
N ALA A 107 -28.90 -11.09 17.46
CA ALA A 107 -29.94 -10.10 17.19
C ALA A 107 -29.93 -9.69 15.71
N THR A 108 -31.11 -9.75 15.12
CA THR A 108 -31.49 -9.49 13.72
C THR A 108 -31.38 -8.02 13.32
N SER A 109 -30.75 -7.73 12.19
CA SER A 109 -31.08 -6.55 11.37
C SER A 109 -30.76 -6.83 9.89
N ASN A 110 -31.76 -6.63 9.04
CA ASN A 110 -31.70 -6.83 7.60
C ASN A 110 -30.83 -5.75 6.95
N ALA A 111 -29.63 -6.14 6.52
CA ALA A 111 -28.88 -5.48 5.45
C ALA A 111 -28.21 -6.59 4.64
N SER A 112 -28.38 -6.55 3.32
CA SER A 112 -27.84 -7.57 2.43
C SER A 112 -26.31 -7.48 2.42
N GLU A 113 -25.69 -8.23 3.32
CA GLU A 113 -24.26 -8.36 3.48
C GLU A 113 -23.73 -9.18 2.30
N ALA A 114 -22.89 -8.55 1.46
CA ALA A 114 -22.29 -9.21 0.33
C ALA A 114 -21.30 -10.27 0.84
N GLN A 115 -21.75 -11.51 0.89
CA GLN A 115 -20.89 -12.65 1.18
C GLN A 115 -19.79 -12.70 0.11
N PRO A 116 -18.50 -12.72 0.47
CA PRO A 116 -17.43 -12.79 -0.51
C PRO A 116 -17.63 -14.08 -1.32
N PRO A 117 -17.69 -14.00 -2.66
CA PRO A 117 -17.86 -15.18 -3.49
C PRO A 117 -16.73 -16.17 -3.20
N SER A 118 -17.11 -17.41 -2.89
CA SER A 118 -16.21 -18.54 -2.64
C SER A 118 -15.58 -19.09 -3.93
N GLU A 119 -15.77 -18.42 -5.06
CA GLU A 119 -15.03 -18.66 -6.29
C GLU A 119 -13.64 -18.02 -6.19
N VAL A 120 -12.63 -18.83 -6.50
CA VAL A 120 -11.22 -18.46 -6.50
C VAL A 120 -11.02 -17.33 -7.52
N SER A 121 -11.02 -16.08 -7.05
CA SER A 121 -10.71 -14.93 -7.89
C SER A 121 -9.31 -15.08 -8.48
N GLU A 122 -9.20 -15.20 -9.80
CA GLU A 122 -7.92 -15.34 -10.52
C GLU A 122 -7.02 -14.11 -10.33
N GLY A 123 -7.63 -12.94 -10.10
CA GLY A 123 -6.89 -11.75 -9.70
C GLY A 123 -7.73 -10.70 -9.01
N LYS A 124 -7.23 -10.20 -7.87
CA LYS A 124 -7.71 -8.96 -7.25
C LYS A 124 -6.68 -7.86 -7.52
N ILE A 125 -7.11 -6.76 -8.15
CA ILE A 125 -6.29 -5.56 -8.35
C ILE A 125 -6.91 -4.40 -7.56
N LYS A 126 -6.12 -3.84 -6.63
CA LYS A 126 -6.54 -2.80 -5.67
C LYS A 126 -6.15 -1.39 -6.14
N ASP A 127 -6.69 -0.38 -5.45
CA ASP A 127 -6.31 1.03 -5.54
C ASP A 127 -6.47 1.69 -6.93
N LEU A 128 -7.41 1.17 -7.72
CA LEU A 128 -7.74 1.69 -9.04
C LEU A 128 -8.61 2.94 -8.95
N THR A 129 -8.42 3.85 -9.91
CA THR A 129 -9.39 4.92 -10.17
C THR A 129 -10.29 4.44 -11.30
N LEU A 130 -11.56 4.20 -10.99
CA LEU A 130 -12.55 3.63 -11.92
C LEU A 130 -13.53 4.73 -12.34
N VAL A 131 -13.98 4.66 -13.59
CA VAL A 131 -15.12 5.43 -14.10
C VAL A 131 -16.12 4.44 -14.69
N LEU A 132 -17.34 4.47 -14.16
CA LEU A 132 -18.45 3.65 -14.63
C LEU A 132 -19.69 4.54 -14.70
N ASP A 133 -20.42 4.50 -15.82
CA ASP A 133 -21.60 5.34 -16.06
C ASP A 133 -21.36 6.86 -15.83
N GLY A 134 -20.12 7.31 -16.07
CA GLY A 134 -19.69 8.69 -15.85
C GLY A 134 -19.37 9.05 -14.38
N GLU A 135 -19.58 8.15 -13.43
CA GLU A 135 -19.18 8.34 -12.03
C GLU A 135 -17.74 7.88 -11.81
N ARG A 136 -16.91 8.77 -11.27
CA ARG A 136 -15.51 8.47 -10.92
C ARG A 136 -15.37 8.12 -9.45
N PHE A 137 -14.76 6.98 -9.14
CA PHE A 137 -14.51 6.54 -7.77
C PHE A 137 -13.20 5.75 -7.62
N LYS A 138 -12.77 5.55 -6.37
CA LYS A 138 -11.69 4.62 -6.03
C LYS A 138 -12.27 3.24 -5.79
N GLY A 139 -11.61 2.21 -6.31
CA GLY A 139 -12.13 0.85 -6.24
C GLY A 139 -11.10 -0.21 -6.57
N GLN A 140 -11.60 -1.41 -6.75
CA GLN A 140 -10.82 -2.60 -7.08
C GLN A 140 -11.59 -3.43 -8.11
N LEU A 141 -10.84 -4.17 -8.92
CA LEU A 141 -11.40 -5.14 -9.86
C LEU A 141 -11.11 -6.54 -9.32
N TRP A 142 -12.16 -7.35 -9.24
CA TRP A 142 -12.03 -8.79 -8.98
C TRP A 142 -12.36 -9.51 -10.28
N ILE A 143 -11.36 -10.17 -10.85
CA ILE A 143 -11.48 -10.86 -12.13
C ILE A 143 -11.47 -12.35 -11.86
N THR A 144 -12.51 -13.03 -12.34
CA THR A 144 -12.63 -14.50 -12.36
C THR A 144 -12.51 -15.00 -13.80
N ALA A 145 -12.68 -16.30 -14.04
CA ALA A 145 -12.65 -16.86 -15.38
C ALA A 145 -13.79 -16.32 -16.28
N SER A 146 -14.98 -16.07 -15.70
CA SER A 146 -16.20 -15.73 -16.43
C SER A 146 -16.61 -14.27 -16.32
N GLU A 147 -16.23 -13.57 -15.25
CA GLU A 147 -16.74 -12.25 -14.93
C GLU A 147 -15.70 -11.30 -14.34
N VAL A 148 -16.03 -10.01 -14.39
CA VAL A 148 -15.30 -8.90 -13.82
C VAL A 148 -16.23 -8.18 -12.86
N GLN A 149 -15.92 -8.24 -11.57
CA GLN A 149 -16.65 -7.51 -10.55
C GLN A 149 -15.94 -6.18 -10.26
N VAL A 150 -16.69 -5.10 -10.41
CA VAL A 150 -16.28 -3.73 -10.09
C VAL A 150 -16.71 -3.43 -8.66
N VAL A 151 -15.74 -3.29 -7.77
CA VAL A 151 -15.99 -3.08 -6.35
C VAL A 151 -15.57 -1.67 -5.96
N LYS A 152 -16.53 -0.88 -5.46
CA LYS A 152 -16.26 0.46 -4.95
C LYS A 152 -15.76 0.36 -3.52
N ARG A 153 -14.68 1.09 -3.24
CA ARG A 153 -14.07 1.14 -1.91
C ARG A 153 -13.97 2.59 -1.47
N SER A 154 -14.64 2.92 -0.39
CA SER A 154 -14.40 4.20 0.28
C SER A 154 -13.03 4.17 0.96
N ALA A 155 -12.31 5.28 0.91
CA ALA A 155 -11.02 5.43 1.60
C ALA A 155 -11.14 5.27 3.12
N PHE A 156 -12.35 5.40 3.67
CA PHE A 156 -12.64 5.33 5.10
C PHE A 156 -13.29 4.01 5.53
N GLN A 157 -13.55 3.09 4.61
CA GLN A 157 -14.26 1.84 4.90
C GLN A 157 -13.31 0.64 4.91
N SER A 158 -13.61 -0.32 5.79
CA SER A 158 -12.88 -1.58 5.92
C SER A 158 -13.04 -2.45 4.66
N GLU A 159 -12.16 -3.44 4.45
CA GLU A 159 -12.28 -4.35 3.29
C GLU A 159 -13.58 -5.16 3.31
N SER A 160 -14.15 -5.42 4.50
CA SER A 160 -15.45 -6.07 4.70
C SER A 160 -16.65 -5.23 4.25
N GLU A 161 -16.47 -3.91 4.09
CA GLU A 161 -17.54 -2.99 3.67
C GLU A 161 -17.50 -2.68 2.16
N ALA A 162 -16.65 -3.38 1.41
CA ALA A 162 -16.53 -3.16 -0.01
C ALA A 162 -17.83 -3.54 -0.74
N GLN A 163 -18.39 -2.61 -1.53
CA GLN A 163 -19.65 -2.81 -2.22
C GLN A 163 -19.39 -3.16 -3.69
N ILE A 164 -19.93 -4.30 -4.14
CA ILE A 164 -19.96 -4.65 -5.56
C ILE A 164 -20.95 -3.69 -6.24
N VAL A 165 -20.44 -2.85 -7.16
CA VAL A 165 -21.25 -1.88 -7.89
C VAL A 165 -21.68 -2.43 -9.24
N LYS A 166 -20.87 -3.30 -9.85
CA LYS A 166 -21.16 -3.90 -11.16
C LYS A 166 -20.53 -5.28 -11.28
N VAL A 167 -21.24 -6.17 -11.95
CA VAL A 167 -20.72 -7.46 -12.42
C VAL A 167 -20.84 -7.47 -13.93
N ILE A 168 -19.73 -7.75 -14.63
CA ILE A 168 -19.65 -7.71 -16.08
C ILE A 168 -19.19 -9.09 -16.56
N ASN A 169 -19.97 -9.78 -17.39
CA ASN A 169 -19.51 -11.03 -17.99
C ASN A 169 -18.39 -10.72 -18.99
N LYS A 170 -17.32 -11.53 -18.98
CA LYS A 170 -16.23 -11.37 -19.95
C LYS A 170 -16.70 -11.57 -21.40
N SER A 171 -17.73 -12.39 -21.62
CA SER A 171 -18.34 -12.56 -22.95
C SER A 171 -18.96 -11.29 -23.51
N ASP A 172 -19.39 -10.37 -22.64
CA ASP A 172 -20.00 -9.10 -23.02
C ASP A 172 -18.97 -7.97 -23.15
N LEU A 173 -17.73 -8.20 -22.66
CA LEU A 173 -16.62 -7.27 -22.70
C LEU A 173 -15.93 -7.32 -24.07
N SER A 174 -15.62 -6.15 -24.64
CA SER A 174 -14.81 -6.05 -25.83
C SER A 174 -13.39 -6.55 -25.57
N SER A 175 -12.85 -7.37 -26.47
CA SER A 175 -11.44 -7.80 -26.44
C SER A 175 -10.47 -6.65 -26.66
N ASP A 176 -10.93 -5.62 -27.38
CA ASP A 176 -10.17 -4.41 -27.65
C ASP A 176 -10.44 -3.34 -26.59
N TYR A 177 -9.39 -2.61 -26.23
CA TYR A 177 -9.48 -1.44 -25.35
C TYR A 177 -8.95 -0.20 -26.06
N GLU A 178 -9.51 0.95 -25.69
CA GLU A 178 -9.00 2.26 -26.13
C GLU A 178 -8.19 2.89 -25.01
N ARG A 179 -7.14 3.65 -25.37
CA ARG A 179 -6.38 4.46 -24.41
C ARG A 179 -6.73 5.93 -24.59
N ILE A 180 -7.38 6.51 -23.60
CA ILE A 180 -7.78 7.92 -23.60
C ILE A 180 -7.07 8.64 -22.45
N LYS A 181 -6.07 9.46 -22.77
CA LYS A 181 -5.17 10.10 -21.79
C LYS A 181 -4.48 9.03 -20.90
N ASP A 182 -4.82 9.01 -19.62
CA ASP A 182 -4.30 8.08 -18.61
C ASP A 182 -5.28 6.93 -18.29
N TYR A 183 -6.40 6.83 -19.03
CA TYR A 183 -7.41 5.81 -18.81
C TYR A 183 -7.36 4.74 -19.90
N PHE A 184 -7.60 3.51 -19.48
CA PHE A 184 -7.91 2.39 -20.34
C PHE A 184 -9.41 2.19 -20.33
N VAL A 185 -10.00 2.10 -21.52
CA VAL A 185 -11.44 2.08 -21.72
C VAL A 185 -11.81 0.77 -22.39
N TYR A 186 -12.54 -0.07 -21.65
CA TYR A 186 -13.17 -1.27 -22.18
C TYR A 186 -14.64 -0.99 -22.40
N SER A 187 -15.14 -1.33 -23.59
CA SER A 187 -16.58 -1.28 -23.86
C SER A 187 -17.20 -2.63 -23.53
N PHE A 188 -18.39 -2.65 -22.93
CA PHE A 188 -19.15 -3.88 -22.72
C PHE A 188 -20.62 -3.69 -23.07
N LYS A 189 -21.30 -4.78 -23.42
CA LYS A 189 -22.73 -4.78 -23.68
C LYS A 189 -23.52 -5.06 -22.41
N GLU A 190 -24.53 -4.26 -22.14
CA GLU A 190 -25.52 -4.56 -21.12
C GLU A 190 -26.92 -4.40 -21.73
N GLY A 191 -27.55 -5.54 -22.04
CA GLY A 191 -28.77 -5.57 -22.84
C GLY A 191 -28.52 -4.99 -24.24
N SER A 192 -29.24 -3.90 -24.57
CA SER A 192 -29.11 -3.21 -25.86
C SER A 192 -28.15 -2.02 -25.85
N ARG A 193 -27.57 -1.69 -24.68
CA ARG A 193 -26.71 -0.52 -24.51
C ARG A 193 -25.23 -0.94 -24.46
N ILE A 194 -24.38 -0.09 -25.03
CA ILE A 194 -22.92 -0.20 -24.89
C ILE A 194 -22.51 0.74 -23.76
N GLN A 195 -21.88 0.18 -22.72
CA GLN A 195 -21.32 0.91 -21.60
C GLN A 195 -19.79 0.86 -21.65
N LYS A 196 -19.16 1.73 -20.85
CA LYS A 196 -17.71 1.87 -20.77
C LYS A 196 -17.25 1.65 -19.33
N LEU A 197 -16.29 0.77 -19.16
CA LEU A 197 -15.50 0.62 -17.94
C LEU A 197 -14.16 1.30 -18.18
N GLU A 198 -13.91 2.41 -17.48
CA GLU A 198 -12.62 3.09 -17.55
C GLU A 198 -11.84 2.87 -16.27
N PHE A 199 -10.54 2.62 -16.39
CA PHE A 199 -9.66 2.55 -15.22
C PHE A 199 -8.32 3.22 -15.42
N LYS A 200 -7.77 3.73 -14.31
CA LYS A 200 -6.43 4.31 -14.21
C LYS A 200 -5.72 3.73 -12.98
N THR A 201 -4.51 3.23 -13.19
CA THR A 201 -3.56 2.78 -12.15
C THR A 201 -2.26 3.57 -12.24
N HIS A 202 -1.55 3.67 -11.11
CA HIS A 202 -0.19 4.23 -11.05
C HIS A 202 0.90 3.16 -11.19
N ASN A 203 0.53 1.89 -11.10
CA ASN A 203 1.44 0.76 -11.14
C ASN A 203 1.42 0.11 -12.53
N LEU A 204 2.58 0.11 -13.21
CA LEU A 204 2.71 -0.46 -14.56
C LEU A 204 2.42 -1.97 -14.59
N TYR A 205 2.73 -2.70 -13.51
CA TYR A 205 2.47 -4.14 -13.42
C TYR A 205 0.97 -4.46 -13.35
N ASP A 206 0.19 -3.61 -12.69
CA ASP A 206 -1.27 -3.80 -12.61
C ASP A 206 -1.92 -3.62 -13.98
N TYR A 207 -1.35 -2.76 -14.84
CA TYR A 207 -1.81 -2.61 -16.21
C TYR A 207 -1.65 -3.90 -17.02
N GLU A 208 -0.44 -4.45 -17.09
CA GLU A 208 -0.18 -5.68 -17.84
C GLU A 208 -1.03 -6.83 -17.30
N ARG A 209 -1.16 -6.91 -15.97
CA ARG A 209 -1.98 -7.91 -15.30
C ARG A 209 -3.46 -7.79 -15.68
N ILE A 210 -4.04 -6.58 -15.64
CA ILE A 210 -5.45 -6.39 -16.02
C ILE A 210 -5.66 -6.76 -17.49
N VAL A 211 -4.79 -6.29 -18.41
CA VAL A 211 -4.91 -6.60 -19.84
C VAL A 211 -4.82 -8.11 -20.10
N ASN A 212 -3.93 -8.82 -19.40
CA ASN A 212 -3.81 -10.27 -19.55
C ASN A 212 -4.98 -11.04 -18.95
N LEU A 213 -5.60 -10.54 -17.88
CA LEU A 213 -6.75 -11.19 -17.24
C LEU A 213 -8.09 -10.90 -17.94
N LEU A 214 -8.18 -9.81 -18.69
CA LEU A 214 -9.38 -9.42 -19.44
C LEU A 214 -9.42 -9.95 -20.88
N LYS A 215 -8.30 -10.47 -21.39
CA LYS A 215 -8.23 -11.23 -22.65
C LYS A 215 -8.63 -12.68 -22.44
#